data_AF-A0A9D8ZK87-F1
#
_entry.id   AF-A0A9D8ZK87-F1
#
_cell.length_a   1.000
_cell.length_b   1.000
_cell.length_c   1.000
_cell.angle_alpha   90.00
_cell.angle_beta   90.00
_cell.angle_gamma   90.00
#
_symmetry.space_group_name_H-M   'P 1'
#
loop_
_entity.id
_entity.type
_entity.pdbx_description
1 polymer ?
#
loop_
_entity_poly.entity_id
_entity_poly.type
_entity_poly.pdbx_seq_one_letter_code
_entity_poly.pdbx_strand_id
1 'polypeptide(L)'
;MDVSARIDEGRSWQLAAYIAHIAQQQETSEEVTVFATGEVDSELKVRPVERVSLKLEALARQLDALGFNTEKAIILVPENERDAPSQIGGVPVRRVSTASEALALAGLAAPTSMKVPSGNIPERESGRRVPSWAILAGVVLVAAAFFWIGGDFARWSSLAEQGRILDLEQDMAAVEDTFLGGWRAATYRKWRNVTKPRIGRLDIDGSTLLAEDAAACADKTALEKRRMTQVYTGTAVVCSVEIRAVSDVRGRVVIGRLAYWPNGLGNEDRATRVMRGSHENSGRTWTLEFAQLPEAGAALRLVIISGAVDINGSQPWYQDLLSAHINSAAFAAARDRLQRLGFDTHALDWRRK
;
A
#
# COMPACT_ATOMS: atom_id res chain seq x y z
N MET A 1 -7.13 14.76 0.59
CA MET A 1 -8.44 15.08 -0.02
C MET A 1 -8.11 15.55 -1.43
N ASP A 2 -8.40 14.69 -2.41
CA ASP A 2 -7.56 14.38 -3.57
C ASP A 2 -8.03 15.06 -4.86
N VAL A 3 -7.11 15.39 -5.77
CA VAL A 3 -7.52 16.11 -6.97
C VAL A 3 -6.47 15.99 -8.10
N SER A 4 -6.25 14.88 -8.82
CA SER A 4 -7.14 13.78 -9.27
C SER A 4 -6.44 12.40 -9.38
N ALA A 5 -5.24 12.20 -8.82
CA ALA A 5 -4.53 10.92 -8.90
C ALA A 5 -3.27 10.92 -8.01
N ARG A 6 -2.88 9.76 -7.46
CA ARG A 6 -1.57 9.58 -6.80
C ARG A 6 -0.41 9.92 -7.74
N ILE A 7 0.80 10.11 -7.19
CA ILE A 7 2.01 10.42 -7.98
C ILE A 7 2.19 9.43 -9.14
N ASP A 8 1.70 8.20 -9.04
CA ASP A 8 1.77 7.12 -10.03
C ASP A 8 0.56 7.01 -10.99
N GLU A 9 -0.52 7.75 -10.77
CA GLU A 9 -1.78 7.62 -11.53
C GLU A 9 -2.02 8.75 -12.55
N GLY A 10 -1.22 9.83 -12.52
CA GLY A 10 -1.29 10.95 -13.46
C GLY A 10 -0.03 11.05 -14.33
N ARG A 11 -0.02 11.91 -15.36
CA ARG A 11 1.23 12.23 -16.09
C ARG A 11 2.00 13.41 -15.48
N SER A 12 1.46 13.99 -14.41
CA SER A 12 1.98 15.22 -13.82
C SER A 12 3.26 15.08 -13.01
N TRP A 13 3.72 13.86 -12.74
CA TRP A 13 4.98 13.59 -12.04
C TRP A 13 6.19 13.50 -12.98
N GLN A 14 5.97 13.38 -14.29
CA GLN A 14 7.03 13.08 -15.24
C GLN A 14 8.12 14.15 -15.27
N LEU A 15 7.75 15.44 -15.14
CA LEU A 15 8.72 16.52 -15.05
C LEU A 15 9.63 16.38 -13.82
N ALA A 16 9.05 16.08 -12.64
CA ALA A 16 9.83 15.87 -11.42
C ALA A 16 10.77 14.66 -11.54
N ALA A 17 10.28 13.54 -12.08
CA ALA A 17 11.09 12.35 -12.29
C ALA A 17 12.22 12.57 -13.31
N TYR A 18 11.95 13.32 -14.39
CA TYR A 18 12.96 13.65 -15.38
C TYR A 18 14.10 14.48 -14.77
N ILE A 19 13.77 15.52 -13.99
CA ILE A 19 14.76 16.35 -13.28
C ILE A 19 15.57 15.49 -12.30
N ALA A 20 14.91 14.66 -11.48
CA ALA A 20 15.58 13.79 -10.52
C ALA A 20 16.53 12.79 -11.19
N HIS A 21 16.15 12.24 -12.34
CA HIS A 21 17.00 11.32 -13.11
C HIS A 21 18.28 11.99 -13.61
N ILE A 22 18.19 13.22 -14.11
CA ILE A 22 19.35 13.98 -14.58
C ILE A 22 20.23 14.42 -13.40
N ALA A 23 19.62 14.86 -12.30
CA ALA A 23 20.33 15.21 -11.08
C ALA A 23 21.14 14.02 -10.54
N GLN A 24 20.60 12.80 -10.58
CA GLN A 24 21.33 11.60 -10.18
C GLN A 24 22.57 11.32 -11.03
N GLN A 25 22.57 11.72 -12.30
CA GLN A 25 23.70 11.52 -13.22
C GLN A 25 24.76 12.62 -13.09
N GLN A 26 24.47 13.71 -12.39
CA GLN A 26 25.37 14.84 -12.22
C GLN A 26 25.80 14.92 -10.76
N GLU A 27 27.10 14.91 -10.50
CA GLU A 27 27.61 15.26 -9.17
C GLU A 27 27.51 16.78 -9.00
N THR A 28 26.32 17.26 -8.62
CA THR A 28 26.09 18.69 -8.36
C THR A 28 26.53 19.03 -6.95
N SER A 29 27.37 20.05 -6.79
CA SER A 29 27.82 20.54 -5.48
C SER A 29 26.80 21.46 -4.80
N GLU A 30 25.76 21.91 -5.51
CA GLU A 30 24.74 22.81 -4.99
C GLU A 30 23.43 22.06 -4.68
N GLU A 31 22.99 22.19 -3.43
CA GLU A 31 21.73 21.61 -2.95
C GLU A 31 20.57 22.54 -3.30
N VAL A 32 19.86 22.24 -4.40
CA VAL A 32 18.63 22.94 -4.82
C VAL A 32 17.43 22.03 -4.60
N THR A 33 16.41 22.53 -3.90
CA THR A 33 15.14 21.82 -3.71
C THR A 33 14.16 22.16 -4.83
N VAL A 34 13.77 21.16 -5.63
CA VAL A 34 12.85 21.36 -6.76
C VAL A 34 11.51 20.69 -6.49
N PHE A 35 10.44 21.49 -6.53
CA PHE A 35 9.07 20.99 -6.63
C PHE A 35 8.62 21.14 -8.09
N ALA A 36 8.10 20.09 -8.73
CA ALA A 36 7.71 20.18 -10.13
C ALA A 36 6.43 19.40 -10.43
N THR A 37 5.60 19.94 -11.31
CA THR A 37 4.43 19.26 -11.87
C THR A 37 4.37 19.51 -13.38
N GLY A 38 4.14 18.47 -14.18
CA GLY A 38 4.05 18.56 -15.63
C GLY A 38 4.23 17.20 -16.30
N GLU A 39 3.62 17.03 -17.47
CA GLU A 39 3.86 15.91 -18.39
C GLU A 39 5.00 16.27 -19.32
N VAL A 40 5.92 15.34 -19.59
CA VAL A 40 7.04 15.56 -20.52
C VAL A 40 6.82 14.68 -21.73
N ASP A 41 6.65 15.29 -22.90
CA ASP A 41 6.46 14.54 -24.15
C ASP A 41 7.78 14.09 -24.79
N SER A 42 7.67 13.38 -25.92
CA SER A 42 8.82 12.86 -26.66
C SER A 42 9.73 13.95 -27.26
N GLU A 43 9.25 15.19 -27.38
CA GLU A 43 10.03 16.35 -27.83
C GLU A 43 10.60 17.14 -26.65
N LEU A 44 10.52 16.59 -25.42
CA LEU A 44 10.90 17.23 -24.18
C LEU A 44 10.12 18.53 -23.89
N LYS A 45 8.92 18.68 -24.45
CA LYS A 45 8.01 19.78 -24.11
C LYS A 45 7.23 19.44 -22.85
N VAL A 46 7.02 20.46 -22.02
CA VAL A 46 6.20 20.35 -20.82
C VAL A 46 4.74 20.63 -21.18
N ARG A 47 3.89 19.62 -21.03
CA ARG A 47 2.47 19.70 -21.34
C ARG A 47 1.65 20.11 -20.10
N PRO A 48 0.51 20.80 -20.28
CA PRO A 48 -0.41 21.14 -19.20
C PRO A 48 -0.90 19.91 -18.46
N VAL A 49 -1.19 20.06 -17.18
CA VAL A 49 -1.71 18.99 -16.34
C VAL A 49 -2.82 19.51 -15.46
N GLU A 50 -3.73 18.63 -15.05
CA GLU A 50 -4.90 19.07 -14.30
C GLU A 50 -4.55 19.57 -12.89
N ARG A 51 -5.39 20.51 -12.42
CA ARG A 51 -5.53 20.90 -11.01
C ARG A 51 -4.24 21.42 -10.38
N VAL A 52 -3.45 22.19 -11.15
CA VAL A 52 -2.20 22.80 -10.66
C VAL A 52 -2.45 23.71 -9.46
N SER A 53 -3.51 24.54 -9.47
CA SER A 53 -3.89 25.38 -8.33
C SER A 53 -4.04 24.59 -7.02
N LEU A 54 -4.72 23.45 -7.05
CA LEU A 54 -4.94 22.61 -5.86
C LEU A 54 -3.65 21.93 -5.38
N LYS A 55 -2.74 21.56 -6.30
CA LYS A 55 -1.41 21.04 -5.97
C LYS A 55 -0.55 22.10 -5.29
N LEU A 56 -0.61 23.34 -5.79
CA LEU A 56 0.08 24.49 -5.23
C LEU A 56 -0.44 24.87 -3.84
N GLU A 57 -1.77 24.84 -3.63
CA GLU A 57 -2.36 25.01 -2.30
C GLU A 57 -1.97 23.90 -1.32
N ALA A 58 -1.95 22.65 -1.77
CA ALA A 58 -1.52 21.52 -0.95
C ALA A 58 -0.05 21.62 -0.55
N LEU A 59 0.81 22.01 -1.50
CA LEU A 59 2.22 22.28 -1.24
C LEU A 59 2.37 23.40 -0.22
N ALA A 60 1.65 24.53 -0.38
CA ALA A 60 1.69 25.66 0.54
C ALA A 60 1.47 25.26 2.01
N ARG A 61 0.53 24.33 2.26
CA ARG A 61 0.24 23.82 3.62
C ARG A 61 1.35 22.96 4.22
N GLN A 62 2.28 22.47 3.41
CA GLN A 62 3.33 21.54 3.83
C GLN A 62 4.73 22.17 3.83
N LEU A 63 4.95 23.31 3.16
CA LEU A 63 6.29 23.89 3.01
C LEU A 63 7.00 24.08 4.37
N ASP A 64 6.30 24.62 5.38
CA ASP A 64 6.87 24.86 6.71
C ASP A 64 7.31 23.56 7.42
N ALA A 65 6.68 22.42 7.10
CA ALA A 65 6.98 21.13 7.73
C ALA A 65 8.14 20.38 7.07
N LEU A 66 8.55 20.77 5.86
CA LEU A 66 9.56 20.05 5.07
C LEU A 66 11.00 20.45 5.41
N GLY A 67 11.22 21.56 6.14
CA GLY A 67 12.53 21.90 6.71
C GLY A 67 13.65 22.19 5.70
N PHE A 68 13.33 22.65 4.48
CA PHE A 68 14.30 22.98 3.43
C PHE A 68 14.65 24.48 3.42
N ASN A 69 15.73 24.85 2.75
CA ASN A 69 16.11 26.25 2.56
C ASN A 69 15.28 26.88 1.43
N THR A 70 14.37 27.79 1.77
CA THR A 70 13.48 28.47 0.82
C THR A 70 14.22 29.32 -0.21
N GLU A 71 15.40 29.85 0.11
CA GLU A 71 16.24 30.62 -0.83
C GLU A 71 16.88 29.73 -1.91
N LYS A 72 16.99 28.42 -1.64
CA LYS A 72 17.51 27.41 -2.58
C LYS A 72 16.41 26.49 -3.10
N ALA A 73 15.16 26.94 -3.08
CA ALA A 73 14.02 26.17 -3.55
C ALA A 73 13.35 26.83 -4.76
N ILE A 74 12.74 26.00 -5.61
CA ILE A 74 11.98 26.45 -6.77
C ILE A 74 10.78 25.54 -7.04
N ILE A 75 9.67 26.14 -7.46
CA ILE A 75 8.46 25.43 -7.90
C ILE A 75 8.32 25.59 -9.41
N LEU A 76 8.22 24.48 -10.15
CA LEU A 76 8.09 24.46 -11.60
C LEU A 76 6.69 23.96 -12.02
N VAL A 77 6.02 24.75 -12.87
CA VAL A 77 4.69 24.44 -13.41
C VAL A 77 4.67 24.63 -14.94
N PRO A 78 3.72 24.02 -15.68
CA PRO A 78 3.64 24.21 -17.13
C PRO A 78 3.37 25.67 -17.51
N GLU A 79 3.88 26.11 -18.68
CA GLU A 79 3.76 27.49 -19.17
C GLU A 79 2.31 28.01 -19.23
N ASN A 80 1.37 27.12 -19.54
CA ASN A 80 -0.04 27.46 -19.73
C ASN A 80 -0.80 27.74 -18.41
N GLU A 81 -0.16 27.55 -17.25
CA GLU A 81 -0.76 27.83 -15.94
C GLU A 81 -0.69 29.32 -15.59
N ARG A 82 -1.52 30.12 -16.26
CA ARG A 82 -1.55 31.57 -16.11
C ARG A 82 -1.94 32.03 -14.71
N ASP A 83 -2.80 31.26 -14.05
CA ASP A 83 -3.35 31.58 -12.73
C ASP A 83 -2.44 31.15 -11.57
N ALA A 84 -1.30 30.51 -11.87
CA ALA A 84 -0.32 30.17 -10.84
C ALA A 84 0.26 31.46 -10.20
N PRO A 85 0.34 31.55 -8.86
CA PRO A 85 0.95 32.68 -8.17
C PRO A 85 2.45 32.76 -8.52
N SER A 86 3.06 33.94 -8.34
CA SER A 86 4.49 34.14 -8.58
C SER A 86 5.40 33.49 -7.53
N GLN A 87 4.85 33.19 -6.34
CA GLN A 87 5.55 32.55 -5.23
C GLN A 87 4.56 31.86 -4.28
N ILE A 88 5.03 30.86 -3.52
CA ILE A 88 4.28 30.16 -2.48
C ILE A 88 5.21 29.92 -1.29
N GLY A 89 4.82 30.39 -0.09
CA GLY A 89 5.63 30.21 1.12
C GLY A 89 7.06 30.76 0.99
N GLY A 90 7.25 31.84 0.23
CA GLY A 90 8.57 32.42 -0.08
C GLY A 90 9.35 31.70 -1.18
N VAL A 91 8.85 30.56 -1.69
CA VAL A 91 9.48 29.82 -2.79
C VAL A 91 8.99 30.35 -4.14
N PRO A 92 9.88 30.73 -5.07
CA PRO A 92 9.49 31.23 -6.38
C PRO A 92 8.80 30.14 -7.22
N VAL A 93 7.70 30.51 -7.88
CA VAL A 93 7.04 29.67 -8.88
C VAL A 93 7.49 30.13 -10.28
N ARG A 94 8.02 29.20 -11.07
CA ARG A 94 8.43 29.41 -12.46
C ARG A 94 7.60 28.55 -13.39
N ARG A 95 7.19 29.17 -14.49
CA ARG A 95 6.49 28.54 -15.60
C ARG A 95 7.53 28.04 -16.60
N VAL A 96 7.37 26.81 -17.08
CA VAL A 96 8.31 26.19 -18.01
C VAL A 96 7.58 25.57 -19.20
N SER A 97 8.21 25.70 -20.36
CA SER A 97 7.71 25.20 -21.64
C SER A 97 8.40 23.90 -22.09
N THR A 98 9.62 23.67 -21.59
CA THR A 98 10.47 22.53 -21.95
C THR A 98 11.21 21.95 -20.75
N ALA A 99 11.57 20.68 -20.83
CA ALA A 99 12.37 20.02 -19.79
C ALA A 99 13.79 20.64 -19.70
N SER A 100 14.36 21.12 -20.81
CA SER A 100 15.67 21.78 -20.81
C SER A 100 15.65 23.10 -20.02
N GLU A 101 14.59 23.88 -20.14
CA GLU A 101 14.38 25.09 -19.35
C GLU A 101 14.24 24.76 -17.85
N ALA A 102 13.48 23.71 -17.53
CA ALA A 102 13.33 23.23 -16.16
C ALA A 102 14.66 22.78 -15.53
N LEU A 103 15.51 22.08 -16.30
CA LEU A 103 16.86 21.67 -15.86
C LEU A 103 17.76 22.89 -15.61
N ALA A 104 17.77 23.87 -16.52
CA ALA A 104 18.56 25.08 -16.35
C ALA A 104 18.17 25.87 -15.09
N LEU A 105 16.86 25.98 -14.81
CA LEU A 105 16.35 26.59 -13.59
C LEU A 105 16.66 25.79 -12.32
N ALA A 106 16.83 24.47 -12.44
CA ALA A 106 17.27 23.60 -11.36
C ALA A 106 18.80 23.57 -11.18
N GLY A 107 19.56 24.36 -11.96
CA GLY A 107 21.04 24.34 -11.92
C GLY A 107 21.66 23.09 -12.56
N LEU A 108 20.90 22.36 -13.36
CA LEU A 108 21.33 21.12 -14.01
C LEU A 108 21.70 21.37 -15.47
N ALA A 109 22.78 20.73 -15.94
CA ALA A 109 23.11 20.76 -17.34
C ALA A 109 22.11 19.89 -18.13
N ALA A 110 21.57 20.41 -19.23
CA ALA A 110 20.84 19.55 -20.16
C ALA A 110 21.78 18.45 -20.65
N PRO A 111 21.34 17.18 -20.73
CA PRO A 111 22.15 16.13 -21.32
C PRO A 111 22.56 16.61 -22.70
N THR A 112 23.87 16.75 -22.91
CA THR A 112 24.40 17.08 -24.24
C THR A 112 23.86 15.98 -25.13
N SER A 113 23.01 16.34 -26.10
CA SER A 113 22.44 15.40 -27.07
C SER A 113 23.50 14.36 -27.34
N MET A 114 23.21 13.10 -27.00
CA MET A 114 24.08 11.99 -27.36
C MET A 114 24.18 12.07 -28.87
N LYS A 115 25.19 12.82 -29.36
CA LYS A 115 25.86 12.51 -30.59
C LYS A 115 26.26 11.08 -30.35
N VAL A 116 25.44 10.16 -30.84
CA VAL A 116 25.84 8.79 -31.13
C VAL A 116 27.26 8.95 -31.66
N PRO A 117 28.28 8.39 -30.99
CA PRO A 117 29.63 8.58 -31.46
C PRO A 117 29.64 8.10 -32.90
N SER A 118 29.81 9.03 -33.85
CA SER A 118 30.44 8.71 -35.12
C SER A 118 31.91 8.44 -34.80
N GLY A 119 32.14 7.41 -33.98
CA GLY A 119 33.43 6.80 -33.83
C GLY A 119 33.65 6.06 -35.13
N ASN A 120 34.78 6.34 -35.77
CA ASN A 120 35.34 5.46 -36.77
C ASN A 120 35.59 4.11 -36.08
N ILE A 121 34.61 3.23 -36.14
CA ILE A 121 34.75 1.84 -35.71
C ILE A 121 35.68 1.19 -36.75
N PRO A 122 36.82 0.62 -36.34
CA PRO A 122 37.66 -0.14 -37.26
C PRO A 122 36.82 -1.26 -37.86
N GLU A 123 36.84 -1.30 -39.18
CA GLU A 123 36.14 -2.24 -40.04
C GLU A 123 36.42 -3.67 -39.57
N ARG A 124 35.46 -4.26 -38.84
CA ARG A 124 35.45 -5.69 -38.52
C ARG A 124 34.37 -6.32 -39.38
N GLU A 125 34.82 -6.98 -40.43
CA GLU A 125 34.01 -7.72 -41.39
C GLU A 125 33.17 -8.81 -40.71
N SER A 126 31.98 -9.01 -41.29
CA SER A 126 31.00 -10.09 -41.07
C SER A 126 30.28 -10.11 -39.70
N GLY A 127 28.96 -10.17 -39.59
CA GLY A 127 27.88 -10.40 -40.53
C GLY A 127 26.53 -10.12 -39.87
N ARG A 128 25.50 -9.89 -40.69
CA ARG A 128 24.11 -9.49 -40.36
C ARG A 128 23.94 -8.04 -39.84
N ARG A 129 23.80 -7.13 -40.82
CA ARG A 129 23.23 -5.79 -40.62
C ARG A 129 21.76 -5.93 -40.20
N VAL A 130 21.47 -5.71 -38.92
CA VAL A 130 20.11 -5.44 -38.47
C VAL A 130 19.81 -4.00 -38.91
N PRO A 131 18.76 -3.76 -39.71
CA PRO A 131 18.51 -2.43 -40.24
C PRO A 131 18.13 -1.47 -39.10
N SER A 132 18.62 -0.23 -39.14
CA SER A 132 18.47 0.78 -38.09
C SER A 132 17.01 1.08 -37.70
N TRP A 133 16.05 0.87 -38.60
CA TRP A 133 14.62 0.97 -38.30
C TRP A 133 14.12 -0.11 -37.33
N ALA A 134 14.76 -1.29 -37.28
CA ALA A 134 14.40 -2.35 -36.34
C ALA A 134 14.83 -2.02 -34.90
N ILE A 135 15.88 -1.22 -34.71
CA ILE A 135 16.32 -0.73 -33.38
C ILE A 135 15.35 0.35 -32.88
N LEU A 136 14.99 1.32 -33.73
CA LEU A 136 13.98 2.34 -33.41
C LEU A 136 12.59 1.75 -33.15
N ALA A 137 12.17 0.79 -33.98
CA ALA A 137 10.93 0.05 -33.75
C ALA A 137 10.97 -0.74 -32.43
N GLY A 138 12.12 -1.33 -32.08
CA GLY A 138 12.34 -1.99 -30.80
C GLY A 138 12.17 -1.04 -29.61
N VAL A 139 12.78 0.15 -29.65
CA VAL A 139 12.67 1.14 -28.56
C VAL A 139 11.24 1.67 -28.42
N VAL A 140 10.56 1.98 -29.53
CA VAL A 140 9.16 2.43 -29.51
C VAL A 140 8.23 1.34 -28.98
N LEU A 141 8.43 0.08 -29.37
CA LEU A 141 7.67 -1.07 -28.84
C LEU A 141 7.91 -1.26 -27.34
N VAL A 142 9.15 -1.08 -26.87
CA VAL A 142 9.49 -1.17 -25.45
C VAL A 142 8.84 -0.02 -24.66
N ALA A 143 8.92 1.22 -25.15
CA ALA A 143 8.28 2.37 -24.50
C ALA A 143 6.75 2.25 -24.49
N ALA A 144 6.14 1.79 -25.59
CA ALA A 144 4.72 1.49 -25.65
C ALA A 144 4.34 0.36 -24.68
N ALA A 145 5.17 -0.69 -24.56
CA ALA A 145 4.96 -1.76 -23.60
C ALA A 145 5.03 -1.25 -22.15
N PHE A 146 6.01 -0.40 -21.81
CA PHE A 146 6.11 0.19 -20.47
C PHE A 146 4.96 1.15 -20.17
N PHE A 147 4.54 1.96 -21.13
CA PHE A 147 3.37 2.83 -21.00
C PHE A 147 2.09 2.03 -20.76
N TRP A 148 1.92 0.91 -21.48
CA TRP A 148 0.75 0.05 -21.36
C TRP A 148 0.74 -0.79 -20.07
N ILE A 149 1.92 -1.20 -19.58
CA ILE A 149 2.09 -1.86 -18.28
C ILE A 149 1.81 -0.87 -17.14
N GLY A 150 2.19 0.40 -17.30
CA GLY A 150 2.03 1.43 -16.27
C GLY A 150 0.58 1.70 -15.87
N GLY A 151 -0.36 1.70 -16.81
CA GLY A 151 -1.77 2.01 -16.54
C GLY A 151 -2.44 1.04 -15.56
N ASP A 152 -2.31 -0.27 -15.81
CA ASP A 152 -2.87 -1.29 -14.92
C ASP A 152 -2.14 -1.33 -13.58
N PHE A 153 -0.82 -1.17 -13.57
CA PHE A 153 -0.03 -1.12 -12.34
C PHE A 153 -0.44 0.04 -11.44
N ALA A 154 -0.62 1.24 -12.00
CA ALA A 154 -1.05 2.41 -11.25
C ALA A 154 -2.46 2.21 -10.66
N ARG A 155 -3.39 1.71 -11.47
CA ARG A 155 -4.75 1.38 -11.00
C ARG A 155 -4.73 0.34 -9.88
N TRP A 156 -3.96 -0.73 -10.02
CA TRP A 156 -3.83 -1.76 -9.00
C TRP A 156 -3.14 -1.26 -7.74
N SER A 157 -2.10 -0.43 -7.88
CA SER A 157 -1.44 0.28 -6.78
C SER A 157 -2.47 1.09 -5.99
N SER A 158 -3.27 1.90 -6.69
CA SER A 158 -4.37 2.68 -6.11
C SER A 158 -5.33 1.84 -5.28
N LEU A 159 -5.86 0.77 -5.88
CA LEU A 159 -6.82 -0.11 -5.22
C LEU A 159 -6.20 -0.79 -4.00
N ALA A 160 -4.96 -1.27 -4.13
CA ALA A 160 -4.22 -1.86 -3.03
C ALA A 160 -4.06 -0.87 -1.89
N GLU A 161 -3.63 0.36 -2.17
CA GLU A 161 -3.33 1.36 -1.16
C GLU A 161 -4.57 1.98 -0.50
N GLN A 162 -5.70 2.01 -1.23
CA GLN A 162 -7.01 2.33 -0.68
C GLN A 162 -7.60 1.17 0.14
N GLY A 163 -6.92 0.03 0.24
CA GLY A 163 -7.44 -1.14 0.94
C GLY A 163 -8.60 -1.85 0.24
N ARG A 164 -8.86 -1.53 -1.03
CA ARG A 164 -9.95 -2.07 -1.85
C ARG A 164 -9.56 -3.41 -2.48
N ILE A 165 -9.30 -4.38 -1.62
CA ILE A 165 -8.65 -5.64 -2.00
C ILE A 165 -9.55 -6.51 -2.89
N LEU A 166 -10.86 -6.57 -2.63
CA LEU A 166 -11.79 -7.29 -3.51
C LEU A 166 -11.78 -6.73 -4.94
N ASP A 167 -11.82 -5.40 -5.05
CA ASP A 167 -11.85 -4.71 -6.34
C ASP A 167 -10.53 -4.93 -7.09
N LEU A 168 -9.39 -4.88 -6.38
CA LEU A 168 -8.09 -5.24 -6.94
C LEU A 168 -8.09 -6.66 -7.51
N GLU A 169 -8.64 -7.63 -6.77
CA GLU A 169 -8.67 -9.02 -7.23
C GLU A 169 -9.60 -9.23 -8.42
N GLN A 170 -10.79 -8.63 -8.39
CA GLN A 170 -11.73 -8.68 -9.52
C GLN A 170 -11.12 -8.03 -10.76
N ASP A 171 -10.45 -6.89 -10.57
CA ASP A 171 -9.82 -6.15 -11.66
C ASP A 171 -8.65 -6.93 -12.25
N MET A 172 -7.80 -7.54 -11.42
CA MET A 172 -6.73 -8.42 -11.87
C MET A 172 -7.27 -9.65 -12.59
N ALA A 173 -8.27 -10.32 -12.02
CA ALA A 173 -8.88 -11.52 -12.62
C ALA A 173 -9.48 -11.23 -13.99
N ALA A 174 -10.12 -10.07 -14.17
CA ALA A 174 -10.67 -9.65 -15.46
C ALA A 174 -9.62 -9.51 -16.56
N VAL A 175 -8.35 -9.25 -16.21
CA VAL A 175 -7.26 -9.15 -17.19
C VAL A 175 -6.53 -10.48 -17.39
N GLU A 176 -6.59 -11.40 -16.43
CA GLU A 176 -5.90 -12.70 -16.46
C GLU A 176 -6.37 -13.61 -17.61
N ASP A 177 -7.57 -13.41 -18.14
CA ASP A 177 -8.10 -14.15 -19.28
C ASP A 177 -7.26 -13.94 -20.57
N THR A 178 -6.42 -12.92 -20.61
CA THR A 178 -5.48 -12.68 -21.71
C THR A 178 -4.07 -13.13 -21.36
N PHE A 179 -3.33 -13.70 -22.31
CA PHE A 179 -1.94 -14.12 -22.11
C PHE A 179 -1.06 -13.00 -21.51
N LEU A 180 -1.16 -11.79 -22.07
CA LEU A 180 -0.42 -10.62 -21.58
C LEU A 180 -0.95 -10.11 -20.23
N GLY A 181 -2.25 -10.17 -19.97
CA GLY A 181 -2.81 -9.76 -18.69
C GLY A 181 -2.44 -10.70 -17.54
N GLY A 182 -2.41 -12.02 -17.77
CA GLY A 182 -1.89 -12.99 -16.81
C GLY A 182 -0.44 -12.70 -16.40
N TRP A 183 0.43 -12.40 -17.37
CA TRP A 183 1.81 -11.99 -17.08
C TRP A 183 1.91 -10.67 -16.30
N ARG A 184 1.09 -9.67 -16.63
CA ARG A 184 1.04 -8.39 -15.90
C ARG A 184 0.57 -8.59 -14.45
N ALA A 185 -0.52 -9.32 -14.24
CA ALA A 185 -1.03 -9.64 -12.91
C ALA A 185 0.00 -10.40 -12.07
N ALA A 186 0.67 -11.39 -12.66
CA ALA A 186 1.77 -12.12 -12.00
C ALA A 186 2.95 -11.21 -11.63
N THR A 187 3.32 -10.29 -12.53
CA THR A 187 4.41 -9.33 -12.29
C THR A 187 4.05 -8.35 -11.18
N TYR A 188 2.81 -7.87 -11.12
CA TYR A 188 2.33 -7.01 -10.04
C TYR A 188 2.36 -7.71 -8.69
N ARG A 189 1.90 -8.98 -8.60
CA ARG A 189 2.01 -9.78 -7.37
C ARG A 189 3.45 -9.95 -6.92
N LYS A 190 4.37 -10.21 -7.87
CA LYS A 190 5.80 -10.32 -7.57
C LYS A 190 6.37 -9.00 -7.05
N TRP A 191 6.03 -7.88 -7.69
CA TRP A 191 6.42 -6.55 -7.24
C TRP A 191 5.89 -6.25 -5.83
N ARG A 192 4.61 -6.52 -5.55
CA ARG A 192 3.99 -6.40 -4.21
C ARG A 192 4.69 -7.25 -3.16
N ASN A 193 5.09 -8.47 -3.50
CA ASN A 193 5.85 -9.32 -2.58
C ASN A 193 7.23 -8.75 -2.26
N VAL A 194 7.87 -8.05 -3.21
CA VAL A 194 9.16 -7.38 -3.01
C VAL A 194 9.01 -6.09 -2.21
N THR A 195 7.93 -5.33 -2.42
CA THR A 195 7.65 -4.07 -1.72
C THR A 195 6.94 -4.25 -0.38
N LYS A 196 6.56 -5.49 -0.03
CA LYS A 196 5.93 -5.80 1.25
C LYS A 196 6.83 -5.33 2.40
N PRO A 197 6.28 -4.62 3.40
CA PRO A 197 7.02 -4.29 4.61
C PRO A 197 7.64 -5.56 5.20
N ARG A 198 8.88 -5.47 5.73
CA ARG A 198 9.53 -6.61 6.37
C ARG A 198 8.58 -7.27 7.37
N ILE A 199 8.60 -8.60 7.40
CA ILE A 199 7.87 -9.39 8.39
C ILE A 199 8.52 -9.09 9.75
N GLY A 200 7.92 -8.19 10.52
CA GLY A 200 8.26 -8.03 11.92
C GLY A 200 7.43 -8.94 12.79
N ARG A 201 7.75 -8.93 14.08
CA ARG A 201 7.07 -9.76 15.05
C ARG A 201 5.74 -9.12 15.41
N LEU A 202 4.66 -9.84 15.14
CA LEU A 202 3.36 -9.54 15.71
C LEU A 202 3.30 -10.16 17.10
N ASP A 203 3.32 -9.33 18.13
CA ASP A 203 3.15 -9.80 19.51
C ASP A 203 1.66 -9.81 19.84
N ILE A 204 1.14 -10.98 20.19
CA ILE A 204 -0.26 -11.19 20.53
C ILE A 204 -0.31 -11.60 21.99
N ASP A 205 -0.94 -10.76 22.81
CA ASP A 205 -1.21 -11.05 24.21
C ASP A 205 -2.70 -11.14 24.44
N GLY A 206 -3.11 -12.09 25.27
CA GLY A 206 -4.51 -12.37 25.54
C GLY A 206 -4.75 -12.53 27.01
N SER A 207 -5.93 -12.10 27.46
CA SER A 207 -6.37 -12.26 28.83
C SER A 207 -7.85 -12.64 28.88
N THR A 208 -8.18 -13.48 29.85
CA THR A 208 -9.54 -13.86 30.20
C THR A 208 -9.91 -13.18 31.51
N LEU A 209 -11.08 -12.56 31.58
CA LEU A 209 -11.63 -12.05 32.83
C LEU A 209 -12.58 -13.10 33.39
N LEU A 210 -12.25 -13.59 34.57
CA LEU A 210 -12.90 -14.73 35.22
C LEU A 210 -13.69 -14.25 36.44
N ALA A 211 -14.79 -14.93 36.75
CA ALA A 211 -15.54 -14.77 37.99
C ALA A 211 -15.87 -16.13 38.60
N GLU A 212 -16.21 -16.15 39.90
CA GLU A 212 -16.60 -17.37 40.61
C GLU A 212 -17.90 -17.97 40.03
N ASP A 213 -18.86 -17.12 39.69
CA ASP A 213 -20.15 -17.49 39.10
C ASP A 213 -20.62 -16.51 38.03
N ALA A 214 -21.76 -16.83 37.40
CA ALA A 214 -22.34 -16.03 36.32
C ALA A 214 -22.88 -14.66 36.79
N ALA A 215 -23.35 -14.55 38.04
CA ALA A 215 -23.88 -13.30 38.57
C ALA A 215 -22.76 -12.28 38.82
N ALA A 216 -21.60 -12.77 39.28
CA ALA A 216 -20.40 -11.97 39.52
C ALA A 216 -19.82 -11.36 38.23
N CYS A 217 -20.17 -11.85 37.03
CA CYS A 217 -19.75 -11.24 35.77
C CYS A 217 -20.23 -9.78 35.58
N ALA A 218 -21.28 -9.36 36.29
CA ALA A 218 -21.78 -7.98 36.25
C ALA A 218 -20.90 -7.00 37.06
N ASP A 219 -20.15 -7.48 38.05
CA ASP A 219 -19.27 -6.67 38.89
C ASP A 219 -17.84 -6.68 38.37
N LYS A 220 -17.43 -5.59 37.72
CA LYS A 220 -16.08 -5.43 37.16
C LYS A 220 -14.97 -5.51 38.22
N THR A 221 -15.26 -5.26 39.49
CA THR A 221 -14.29 -5.32 40.58
C THR A 221 -14.05 -6.75 41.09
N ALA A 222 -15.01 -7.65 40.83
CA ALA A 222 -14.92 -9.06 41.18
C ALA A 222 -14.18 -9.91 40.11
N LEU A 223 -13.81 -9.31 38.97
CA LEU A 223 -13.20 -10.02 37.86
C LEU A 223 -11.70 -10.26 38.08
N GLU A 224 -11.29 -11.53 38.05
CA GLU A 224 -9.88 -11.92 38.02
C GLU A 224 -9.37 -11.92 36.57
N LYS A 225 -8.44 -11.02 36.25
CA LYS A 225 -7.76 -11.01 34.95
C LYS A 225 -6.65 -12.07 34.94
N ARG A 226 -6.78 -13.07 34.08
CA ARG A 226 -5.78 -14.14 33.90
C ARG A 226 -5.25 -14.15 32.47
N ARG A 227 -3.98 -14.51 32.29
CA ARG A 227 -3.40 -14.69 30.96
C ARG A 227 -4.13 -15.81 30.22
N MET A 228 -4.46 -15.56 28.96
CA MET A 228 -5.19 -16.49 28.11
C MET A 228 -4.28 -17.62 27.63
N THR A 229 -4.76 -18.86 27.77
CA THR A 229 -4.16 -20.07 27.20
C THR A 229 -5.02 -20.55 26.03
N GLN A 230 -4.48 -21.34 25.10
CA GLN A 230 -5.27 -21.88 23.97
C GLN A 230 -6.47 -22.74 24.41
N VAL A 231 -6.33 -23.43 25.54
CA VAL A 231 -7.40 -24.23 26.15
C VAL A 231 -7.56 -23.81 27.60
N TYR A 232 -8.78 -23.47 28.00
CA TYR A 232 -9.11 -23.15 29.39
C TYR A 232 -9.87 -24.30 30.05
N THR A 233 -9.27 -24.89 31.08
CA THR A 233 -9.78 -26.06 31.83
C THR A 233 -10.18 -25.72 33.26
N GLY A 234 -10.19 -24.44 33.65
CA GLY A 234 -10.56 -24.03 35.02
C GLY A 234 -12.04 -24.23 35.30
N THR A 235 -12.50 -24.05 36.54
CA THR A 235 -13.93 -24.11 36.88
C THR A 235 -14.61 -22.75 36.85
N ALA A 236 -13.84 -21.65 36.90
CA ALA A 236 -14.37 -20.30 36.93
C ALA A 236 -15.13 -19.96 35.64
N VAL A 237 -16.08 -19.04 35.75
CA VAL A 237 -16.87 -18.52 34.63
C VAL A 237 -16.03 -17.52 33.85
N VAL A 238 -15.98 -17.65 32.52
CA VAL A 238 -15.28 -16.70 31.65
C VAL A 238 -16.26 -15.60 31.25
N CYS A 239 -16.15 -14.42 31.85
CA CYS A 239 -17.06 -13.31 31.62
C CYS A 239 -16.73 -12.51 30.36
N SER A 240 -15.43 -12.35 30.08
CA SER A 240 -14.97 -11.69 28.87
C SER A 240 -13.55 -12.11 28.47
N VAL A 241 -13.20 -11.85 27.22
CA VAL A 241 -11.86 -12.06 26.68
C VAL A 241 -11.36 -10.75 26.09
N GLU A 242 -10.12 -10.39 26.43
CA GLU A 242 -9.42 -9.24 25.87
C GLU A 242 -8.15 -9.73 25.20
N ILE A 243 -8.03 -9.48 23.89
CA ILE A 243 -6.83 -9.82 23.11
C ILE A 243 -6.25 -8.53 22.55
N ARG A 244 -4.93 -8.37 22.65
CA ARG A 244 -4.18 -7.24 22.13
C ARG A 244 -3.14 -7.75 21.15
N ALA A 245 -3.04 -7.09 20.00
CA ALA A 245 -1.97 -7.35 19.03
C ALA A 245 -1.21 -6.06 18.74
N VAL A 246 0.11 -6.13 18.86
CA VAL A 246 1.04 -5.01 18.66
C VAL A 246 2.04 -5.43 17.59
N SER A 247 2.25 -4.57 16.60
CA SER A 247 3.32 -4.77 15.61
C SER A 247 4.53 -3.92 16.00
N ASP A 248 5.71 -4.52 15.97
CA ASP A 248 6.99 -3.83 16.14
C ASP A 248 7.40 -3.03 14.88
N VAL A 249 6.71 -3.18 13.75
CA VAL A 249 7.02 -2.53 12.47
C VAL A 249 6.23 -1.24 12.31
N ARG A 250 6.92 -0.11 12.19
CA ARG A 250 6.30 1.17 11.84
C ARG A 250 5.61 1.09 10.47
N GLY A 251 4.40 1.65 10.38
CA GLY A 251 3.62 1.71 9.14
C GLY A 251 2.89 0.40 8.79
N ARG A 252 2.96 -0.63 9.64
CA ARG A 252 2.18 -1.84 9.47
C ARG A 252 0.83 -1.69 10.15
N VAL A 253 -0.24 -1.80 9.38
CA VAL A 253 -1.60 -1.82 9.88
C VAL A 253 -1.93 -3.24 10.37
N VAL A 254 -2.53 -3.33 11.54
CA VAL A 254 -3.08 -4.57 12.10
C VAL A 254 -4.59 -4.46 12.05
N ILE A 255 -5.25 -5.49 11.54
CA ILE A 255 -6.70 -5.59 11.38
C ILE A 255 -7.11 -6.93 11.96
N GLY A 256 -8.26 -7.04 12.60
CA GLY A 256 -8.67 -8.35 13.06
C GLY A 256 -10.13 -8.44 13.39
N ARG A 257 -10.61 -9.68 13.39
CA ARG A 257 -11.98 -10.02 13.75
C ARG A 257 -11.99 -11.14 14.77
N LEU A 258 -12.76 -10.92 15.82
CA LEU A 258 -12.99 -11.88 16.89
C LEU A 258 -14.36 -12.49 16.69
N ALA A 259 -14.44 -13.82 16.62
CA ALA A 259 -15.67 -14.57 16.44
C ALA A 259 -15.84 -15.61 17.55
N TYR A 260 -17.09 -15.85 17.94
CA TYR A 260 -17.45 -16.73 19.04
C TYR A 260 -18.54 -17.74 18.64
N TRP A 261 -18.32 -18.99 19.04
CA TRP A 261 -19.23 -20.12 18.85
C TRP A 261 -19.49 -20.78 20.22
N PRO A 262 -20.66 -20.56 20.84
CA PRO A 262 -20.97 -21.11 22.16
C PRO A 262 -21.00 -22.64 22.16
N ASN A 263 -21.43 -23.23 21.04
CA ASN A 263 -21.52 -24.67 20.87
C ASN A 263 -20.26 -25.28 20.23
N GLY A 264 -19.21 -24.50 20.03
CA GLY A 264 -17.96 -24.92 19.39
C GLY A 264 -17.85 -24.61 17.90
N LEU A 265 -16.61 -24.49 17.44
CA LEU A 265 -16.30 -24.10 16.06
C LEU A 265 -16.74 -25.18 15.06
N GLY A 266 -17.54 -24.79 14.08
CA GLY A 266 -17.99 -25.67 12.98
C GLY A 266 -19.24 -26.51 13.30
N ASN A 267 -19.79 -26.41 14.51
CA ASN A 267 -21.06 -27.05 14.86
C ASN A 267 -22.29 -26.27 14.34
N GLU A 268 -22.11 -24.98 14.06
CA GLU A 268 -23.10 -24.10 13.44
C GLU A 268 -22.49 -23.37 12.23
N ASP A 269 -23.32 -23.04 11.25
CA ASP A 269 -22.90 -22.36 10.01
C ASP A 269 -22.30 -20.97 10.25
N ARG A 270 -22.58 -20.33 11.40
CA ARG A 270 -22.19 -18.94 11.68
C ARG A 270 -21.83 -18.73 13.15
N ALA A 271 -20.87 -17.84 13.38
CA ALA A 271 -20.56 -17.34 14.72
C ALA A 271 -21.75 -16.54 15.26
N THR A 272 -22.06 -16.69 16.54
CA THR A 272 -23.14 -15.94 17.21
C THR A 272 -22.80 -14.45 17.28
N ARG A 273 -21.51 -14.11 17.40
CA ARG A 273 -21.03 -12.73 17.46
C ARG A 273 -19.70 -12.61 16.72
N VAL A 274 -19.56 -11.56 15.91
CA VAL A 274 -18.32 -11.15 15.25
C VAL A 274 -18.05 -9.69 15.60
N MET A 275 -16.85 -9.37 16.06
CA MET A 275 -16.47 -8.02 16.44
C MET A 275 -15.21 -7.56 15.70
N ARG A 276 -15.13 -6.24 15.48
CA ARG A 276 -13.92 -5.56 15.01
C ARG A 276 -13.21 -4.94 16.21
N GLY A 277 -11.88 -5.00 16.22
CA GLY A 277 -11.07 -4.44 17.31
C GLY A 277 -11.04 -2.91 17.25
N SER A 278 -10.93 -2.29 18.42
CA SER A 278 -10.70 -0.84 18.52
C SER A 278 -9.31 -0.51 17.99
N HIS A 279 -9.21 0.64 17.32
CA HIS A 279 -7.95 1.13 16.76
C HIS A 279 -7.17 1.89 17.85
N GLU A 280 -5.93 1.48 18.11
CA GLU A 280 -4.96 2.21 18.94
C GLU A 280 -3.71 2.55 18.12
N ASN A 281 -2.95 3.59 18.51
CA ASN A 281 -1.82 4.11 17.74
C ASN A 281 -0.67 3.10 17.50
N SER A 282 -0.59 2.02 18.26
CA SER A 282 0.47 0.99 18.18
C SER A 282 -0.06 -0.43 17.99
N GLY A 283 -1.37 -0.63 17.91
CA GLY A 283 -1.96 -1.96 17.89
C GLY A 283 -3.48 -1.94 17.84
N ARG A 284 -4.07 -3.12 18.06
CA ARG A 284 -5.51 -3.25 18.21
C ARG A 284 -5.84 -4.11 19.42
N THR A 285 -6.94 -3.73 20.08
CA THR A 285 -7.50 -4.45 21.20
C THR A 285 -8.88 -4.96 20.80
N TRP A 286 -9.16 -6.23 21.07
CA TRP A 286 -10.46 -6.87 20.88
C TRP A 286 -10.97 -7.33 22.24
N THR A 287 -12.07 -6.73 22.70
CA THR A 287 -12.72 -7.11 23.96
C THR A 287 -14.09 -7.70 23.69
N LEU A 288 -14.28 -8.97 24.01
CA LEU A 288 -15.54 -9.70 23.87
C LEU A 288 -16.16 -9.95 25.23
N GLU A 289 -17.25 -9.25 25.50
CA GLU A 289 -18.16 -9.57 26.59
C GLU A 289 -19.17 -10.61 26.09
N PHE A 290 -19.34 -11.72 26.82
CA PHE A 290 -20.19 -12.82 26.37
C PHE A 290 -21.65 -12.56 26.75
N ALA A 291 -22.54 -12.51 25.75
CA ALA A 291 -23.99 -12.53 26.00
C ALA A 291 -24.47 -13.92 26.44
N GLN A 292 -23.87 -14.97 25.86
CA GLN A 292 -23.99 -16.36 26.29
C GLN A 292 -22.64 -16.83 26.78
N LEU A 293 -22.55 -17.12 28.09
CA LEU A 293 -21.29 -17.49 28.74
C LEU A 293 -20.69 -18.76 28.11
N PRO A 294 -19.34 -18.87 28.00
CA PRO A 294 -18.71 -20.03 27.40
C PRO A 294 -18.87 -21.30 28.25
N GLU A 295 -19.62 -22.27 27.71
CA GLU A 295 -19.74 -23.63 28.26
C GLU A 295 -18.66 -24.57 27.69
N ALA A 296 -18.56 -25.80 28.23
CA ALA A 296 -17.63 -26.80 27.71
C ALA A 296 -17.89 -27.07 26.22
N GLY A 297 -16.84 -26.96 25.39
CA GLY A 297 -16.93 -27.02 23.94
C GLY A 297 -16.98 -25.66 23.24
N ALA A 298 -17.28 -24.58 23.96
CA ALA A 298 -17.29 -23.23 23.38
C ALA A 298 -15.93 -22.86 22.79
N ALA A 299 -15.96 -22.15 21.67
CA ALA A 299 -14.76 -21.76 20.93
C ALA A 299 -14.78 -20.29 20.56
N LEU A 300 -13.59 -19.70 20.54
CA LEU A 300 -13.36 -18.34 20.10
C LEU A 300 -12.18 -18.33 19.12
N ARG A 301 -12.33 -17.55 18.05
CA ARG A 301 -11.27 -17.35 17.06
C ARG A 301 -11.00 -15.88 16.86
N LEU A 302 -9.73 -15.51 16.99
CA LEU A 302 -9.22 -14.24 16.51
C LEU A 302 -8.49 -14.48 15.19
N VAL A 303 -8.91 -13.81 14.12
CA VAL A 303 -8.13 -13.69 12.89
C VAL A 303 -7.56 -12.30 12.84
N ILE A 304 -6.23 -12.20 12.72
CA ILE A 304 -5.48 -10.96 12.52
C ILE A 304 -4.90 -10.97 11.11
N ILE A 305 -5.11 -9.88 10.40
CA ILE A 305 -4.52 -9.59 9.11
C ILE A 305 -3.66 -8.35 9.26
N SER A 306 -2.44 -8.42 8.75
CA SER A 306 -1.53 -7.28 8.82
C SER A 306 -0.87 -7.01 7.48
N GLY A 307 -0.64 -5.73 7.19
CA GLY A 307 -0.14 -5.28 5.90
C GLY A 307 0.23 -3.79 5.93
N ALA A 308 0.54 -3.22 4.76
CA ALA A 308 0.92 -1.81 4.65
C ALA A 308 -0.27 -0.83 4.82
N VAL A 309 -1.50 -1.32 4.70
CA VAL A 309 -2.73 -0.51 4.66
C VAL A 309 -3.89 -1.26 5.31
N ASP A 310 -4.89 -0.52 5.77
CA ASP A 310 -6.14 -1.11 6.26
C ASP A 310 -6.93 -1.72 5.09
N ILE A 311 -7.78 -2.71 5.35
CA ILE A 311 -8.62 -3.38 4.36
C ILE A 311 -10.03 -2.81 4.48
N ASN A 312 -10.49 -2.19 3.40
CA ASN A 312 -11.80 -1.57 3.32
C ASN A 312 -12.84 -2.51 2.71
N GLY A 313 -14.08 -2.37 3.17
CA GLY A 313 -15.23 -3.14 2.68
C GLY A 313 -15.45 -4.51 3.33
N SER A 314 -16.50 -5.19 2.88
CA SER A 314 -16.79 -6.59 3.21
C SER A 314 -16.03 -7.50 2.26
N GLN A 315 -15.16 -8.34 2.80
CA GLN A 315 -14.33 -9.23 2.00
C GLN A 315 -14.77 -10.68 2.22
N PRO A 316 -15.06 -11.46 1.16
CA PRO A 316 -15.64 -12.80 1.29
C PRO A 316 -14.73 -13.77 2.04
N TRP A 317 -13.41 -13.61 1.90
CA TRP A 317 -12.43 -14.45 2.58
C TRP A 317 -12.43 -14.32 4.12
N TYR A 318 -13.04 -13.27 4.71
CA TYR A 318 -13.20 -13.20 6.17
C TYR A 318 -14.10 -14.31 6.69
N GLN A 319 -15.11 -14.69 5.91
CA GLN A 319 -15.99 -15.78 6.28
C GLN A 319 -15.18 -17.07 6.37
N ASP A 320 -14.41 -17.39 5.32
CA ASP A 320 -13.56 -18.59 5.28
C ASP A 320 -12.54 -18.62 6.43
N LEU A 321 -11.87 -17.49 6.70
CA LEU A 321 -10.90 -17.41 7.79
C LEU A 321 -11.53 -17.58 9.17
N LEU A 322 -12.77 -17.11 9.36
CA LEU A 322 -13.46 -17.21 10.64
C LEU A 322 -14.09 -18.58 10.82
N SER A 323 -14.83 -19.10 9.84
CA SER A 323 -15.65 -20.30 10.00
C SER A 323 -14.89 -21.61 9.71
N ALA A 324 -13.95 -21.62 8.77
CA ALA A 324 -13.29 -22.85 8.36
C ALA A 324 -12.23 -23.29 9.38
N HIS A 325 -12.09 -24.59 9.66
CA HIS A 325 -11.04 -25.06 10.57
C HIS A 325 -9.65 -24.58 10.11
N ILE A 326 -8.74 -24.23 11.03
CA ILE A 326 -7.42 -23.64 10.69
C ILE A 326 -6.57 -24.55 9.78
N ASN A 327 -6.79 -25.86 9.88
CA ASN A 327 -6.14 -26.89 9.04
C ASN A 327 -6.94 -27.27 7.78
N SER A 328 -8.03 -26.57 7.47
CA SER A 328 -8.86 -26.87 6.29
C SER A 328 -8.28 -26.26 5.01
N ALA A 329 -8.62 -26.85 3.87
CA ALA A 329 -8.27 -26.32 2.55
C ALA A 329 -8.86 -24.92 2.32
N ALA A 330 -10.06 -24.65 2.81
CA ALA A 330 -10.70 -23.33 2.69
C ALA A 330 -9.92 -22.25 3.45
N PHE A 331 -9.51 -22.52 4.69
CA PHE A 331 -8.68 -21.59 5.46
C PHE A 331 -7.32 -21.34 4.78
N ALA A 332 -6.66 -22.40 4.32
CA ALA A 332 -5.40 -22.30 3.59
C ALA A 332 -5.53 -21.47 2.30
N ALA A 333 -6.58 -21.71 1.51
CA ALA A 333 -6.84 -20.96 0.28
C ALA A 333 -7.09 -19.47 0.56
N ALA A 334 -7.86 -19.13 1.60
CA ALA A 334 -8.12 -17.75 2.00
C ALA A 334 -6.84 -17.04 2.48
N ARG A 335 -6.00 -17.73 3.27
CA ARG A 335 -4.69 -17.23 3.69
C ARG A 335 -3.75 -17.00 2.51
N ASP A 336 -3.63 -17.96 1.61
CA ASP A 336 -2.72 -17.87 0.45
C ASP A 336 -3.16 -16.74 -0.50
N ARG A 337 -4.48 -16.53 -0.63
CA ARG A 337 -5.06 -15.39 -1.37
C ARG A 337 -4.59 -14.06 -0.79
N LEU A 338 -4.71 -13.85 0.52
CA LEU A 338 -4.21 -12.65 1.21
C LEU A 338 -2.69 -12.48 1.11
N GLN A 339 -1.95 -13.59 1.21
CA GLN A 339 -0.49 -13.56 1.11
C GLN A 339 -0.02 -13.06 -0.25
N ARG A 340 -0.68 -13.48 -1.34
CA ARG A 340 -0.39 -12.99 -2.70
C ARG A 340 -0.66 -11.50 -2.91
N LEU A 341 -1.48 -10.89 -2.06
CA LEU A 341 -1.81 -9.46 -2.08
C LEU A 341 -0.91 -8.63 -1.15
N GLY A 342 0.05 -9.28 -0.49
CA GLY A 342 1.01 -8.63 0.41
C GLY A 342 0.55 -8.54 1.86
N PHE A 343 -0.48 -9.27 2.26
CA PHE A 343 -0.90 -9.35 3.66
C PHE A 343 -0.31 -10.57 4.35
N ASP A 344 -0.25 -10.56 5.68
CA ASP A 344 -0.01 -11.72 6.52
C ASP A 344 -1.25 -12.02 7.33
N THR A 345 -1.54 -13.29 7.55
CA THR A 345 -2.70 -13.74 8.33
C THR A 345 -2.24 -14.61 9.49
N HIS A 346 -2.72 -14.26 10.68
CA HIS A 346 -2.52 -15.01 11.92
C HIS A 346 -3.90 -15.40 12.45
N ALA A 347 -4.06 -16.64 12.91
CA ALA A 347 -5.26 -17.07 13.59
C ALA A 347 -4.91 -17.64 14.96
N LEU A 348 -5.72 -17.30 15.95
CA LEU A 348 -5.63 -17.83 17.31
C LEU A 348 -6.97 -18.44 17.67
N ASP A 349 -6.93 -19.73 18.01
CA ASP A 349 -8.09 -20.47 18.49
C ASP A 349 -8.00 -20.62 20.01
N TRP A 350 -9.11 -20.35 20.67
CA TRP A 350 -9.33 -20.59 22.07
C TRP A 350 -10.50 -21.54 22.26
N ARG A 351 -10.38 -22.45 23.23
CA ARG A 351 -11.45 -23.40 23.56
C ARG A 351 -11.66 -23.52 25.05
N ARG A 352 -12.93 -23.63 25.44
CA ARG A 352 -13.35 -24.07 26.77
C ARG A 352 -13.44 -25.60 26.76
N LYS A 353 -12.69 -26.26 27.64
CA LYS A 353 -12.73 -27.72 27.77
C LYS A 353 -13.54 -28.14 28.99
#